data_AF-A0A8H3QAP6-F1
#
_entry.id   AF-A0A8H3QAP6-F1
#
_cell.length_a   1.000
_cell.length_b   1.000
_cell.length_c   1.000
_cell.angle_alpha   90.00
_cell.angle_beta   90.00
_cell.angle_gamma   90.00
#
_symmetry.space_group_name_H-M   'P 1'
#
loop_
_entity.id
_entity.type
_entity.pdbx_description
1 polymer ?
#
loop_
_entity_poly.entity_id
_entity_poly.type
_entity_poly.pdbx_seq_one_letter_code
_entity_poly.pdbx_strand_id
1 'polypeptide(L)'
;MENQRTRKPFSKEDNDTLINLMKKYINDPCRYKKISQEMGNKFTSKQIRQRWLNHCQDRLNKGTLEDNEKSFIIDWVEKYRSQNPFTATISWKKLIPEMENSFGKLFSESQLKNYWHSRGRQKRKKINPLEIYDLIKR
;
A
#
# COMPACT_ATOMS: atom_id res chain seq x y z
N MET A 1 32.15 -3.63 -9.61
CA MET A 1 30.96 -4.37 -10.09
C MET A 1 29.73 -3.57 -9.69
N GLU A 2 29.17 -2.82 -10.62
CA GLU A 2 28.17 -1.79 -10.36
C GLU A 2 26.77 -2.40 -10.30
N ASN A 3 26.26 -2.64 -9.10
CA ASN A 3 24.93 -3.20 -8.88
C ASN A 3 23.90 -2.07 -8.66
N GLN A 4 23.80 -1.16 -9.62
CA GLN A 4 22.75 -0.15 -9.66
C GLN A 4 21.61 -0.65 -10.55
N ARG A 5 20.81 -1.60 -10.06
CA ARG A 5 19.51 -1.92 -10.69
C ARG A 5 18.58 -0.73 -10.50
N THR A 6 18.64 0.25 -11.39
CA THR A 6 17.62 1.29 -11.50
C THR A 6 16.27 0.60 -11.73
N ARG A 7 15.35 0.70 -10.76
CA ARG A 7 14.02 0.11 -10.88
C ARG A 7 13.30 0.81 -12.03
N LYS A 8 13.17 0.13 -13.17
CA LYS A 8 12.38 0.67 -14.29
C LYS A 8 10.92 0.86 -13.83
N PRO A 9 10.35 2.06 -13.96
CA PRO A 9 8.95 2.30 -13.64
C PRO A 9 8.06 1.59 -14.67
N PHE A 10 6.86 1.20 -14.25
CA PHE A 10 5.83 0.72 -15.18
C PHE A 10 5.29 1.90 -15.99
N SER A 11 5.37 1.82 -17.32
CA SER A 11 4.71 2.78 -18.21
C SER A 11 3.19 2.56 -18.24
N LYS A 12 2.46 3.36 -19.01
CA LYS A 12 1.02 3.15 -19.23
C LYS A 12 0.78 1.86 -20.03
N GLU A 13 1.55 1.68 -21.11
CA GLU A 13 1.51 0.51 -22.00
C GLU A 13 1.84 -0.78 -21.22
N ASP A 14 2.78 -0.70 -20.27
CA ASP A 14 3.08 -1.83 -19.38
C ASP A 14 1.88 -2.21 -18.50
N ASN A 15 1.10 -1.23 -18.03
CA ASN A 15 -0.10 -1.50 -17.23
C ASN A 15 -1.21 -2.10 -18.09
N ASP A 16 -1.41 -1.58 -19.31
CA ASP A 16 -2.43 -2.09 -20.23
C ASP A 16 -2.11 -3.54 -20.63
N THR A 17 -0.84 -3.81 -20.93
CA THR A 17 -0.34 -5.17 -21.17
C THR A 17 -0.56 -6.06 -19.94
N LEU A 18 -0.18 -5.59 -18.75
CA LEU A 18 -0.37 -6.33 -17.50
C LEU A 18 -1.84 -6.68 -17.26
N ILE A 19 -2.78 -5.76 -17.48
CA ILE A 19 -4.21 -5.98 -17.30
C ILE A 19 -4.70 -7.09 -18.24
N ASN A 20 -4.34 -7.01 -19.52
CA ASN A 20 -4.74 -8.01 -20.52
C ASN A 20 -4.17 -9.40 -20.19
N LEU A 21 -2.89 -9.47 -19.82
CA LEU A 21 -2.25 -10.72 -19.44
C LEU A 21 -2.80 -11.30 -18.13
N MET A 22 -3.20 -10.45 -17.18
CA MET A 22 -3.82 -10.91 -15.94
C MET A 22 -5.19 -11.52 -16.18
N LYS A 23 -6.00 -10.95 -17.10
CA LYS A 23 -7.28 -11.53 -17.52
C LYS A 23 -7.07 -12.90 -18.18
N LYS A 24 -6.06 -13.02 -19.05
CA LYS A 24 -5.66 -14.28 -19.70
C LYS A 24 -5.26 -15.37 -18.70
N TYR A 25 -4.54 -15.02 -17.63
CA TYR A 25 -3.98 -15.96 -16.66
C TYR A 25 -4.65 -15.93 -15.27
N ILE A 26 -5.90 -15.46 -15.17
CA ILE A 26 -6.52 -15.20 -13.86
C ILE A 26 -6.58 -16.45 -12.97
N ASN A 27 -6.87 -17.61 -13.56
CA ASN A 27 -7.00 -18.90 -12.89
C ASN A 27 -5.68 -19.68 -12.78
N ASP A 28 -4.56 -19.13 -13.26
CA ASP A 28 -3.28 -19.80 -13.24
C ASP A 28 -2.52 -19.54 -11.91
N PRO A 29 -2.11 -20.59 -11.17
CA PRO A 29 -1.41 -20.42 -9.89
C PRO A 29 -0.03 -19.77 -10.06
N CYS A 30 0.59 -19.92 -11.23
CA CYS A 30 1.90 -19.38 -11.60
C CYS A 30 1.79 -18.13 -12.49
N ARG A 31 0.61 -17.48 -12.57
CA ARG A 31 0.33 -16.35 -13.47
C ARG A 31 1.41 -15.28 -13.50
N TYR A 32 1.91 -14.84 -12.35
CA TYR A 32 2.91 -13.77 -12.30
C TYR A 32 4.24 -14.14 -12.95
N LYS A 33 4.62 -15.43 -12.92
CA LYS A 33 5.82 -15.93 -13.60
C LYS A 33 5.61 -15.95 -15.12
N LYS A 34 4.44 -16.42 -15.58
CA LYS A 34 4.09 -16.41 -17.01
C LYS A 34 4.03 -14.99 -17.57
N ILE A 35 3.38 -14.08 -16.86
CA ILE A 35 3.31 -12.66 -17.25
C ILE A 35 4.70 -12.04 -17.33
N SER A 36 5.60 -12.34 -16.39
CA SER A 36 7.01 -11.91 -16.45
C SER A 36 7.68 -12.35 -17.75
N GLN A 37 7.49 -13.62 -18.13
CA GLN A 37 8.07 -14.19 -19.33
C GLN A 37 7.48 -13.55 -20.60
N GLU A 38 6.16 -13.35 -20.66
CA GLU A 38 5.49 -12.70 -21.80
C GLU A 38 5.87 -11.22 -21.95
N MET A 39 6.15 -10.52 -20.85
CA MET A 39 6.69 -9.15 -20.88
C MET A 39 8.21 -9.12 -21.12
N GLY A 40 8.80 -10.18 -21.66
CA GLY A 40 10.23 -10.25 -21.99
C GLY A 40 11.15 -10.16 -20.78
N ASN A 41 10.69 -10.59 -19.60
CA ASN A 41 11.37 -10.44 -18.31
C ASN A 41 11.75 -9.00 -17.95
N LYS A 42 11.06 -8.01 -18.54
CA LYS A 42 11.22 -6.58 -18.21
C LYS A 42 10.95 -6.30 -16.72
N PHE A 43 10.01 -7.05 -16.13
CA PHE A 43 9.66 -6.98 -14.72
C PHE A 43 9.66 -8.38 -14.12
N THR A 44 10.18 -8.50 -12.91
CA THR A 44 10.10 -9.75 -12.14
C THR A 44 8.66 -10.09 -11.75
N SER A 45 8.38 -11.37 -11.51
CA SER A 45 7.08 -11.83 -10.99
C SER A 45 6.66 -11.10 -9.70
N LYS A 46 7.63 -10.73 -8.84
CA LYS A 46 7.39 -9.94 -7.62
C LYS A 46 6.93 -8.51 -7.95
N GLN A 47 7.56 -7.85 -8.91
CA GLN A 47 7.16 -6.51 -9.35
C GLN A 47 5.77 -6.53 -9.98
N ILE A 48 5.49 -7.53 -10.82
CA ILE A 48 4.18 -7.74 -11.44
C ILE A 48 3.09 -7.91 -10.38
N ARG A 49 3.30 -8.82 -9.42
CA ARG A 49 2.35 -9.04 -8.32
C ARG A 49 2.09 -7.75 -7.54
N GLN A 50 3.16 -7.02 -7.20
CA GLN A 50 3.04 -5.77 -6.44
C GLN A 50 2.28 -4.70 -7.23
N ARG A 51 2.58 -4.56 -8.54
CA ARG A 51 1.91 -3.59 -9.41
C ARG A 51 0.43 -3.91 -9.56
N TRP A 52 0.10 -5.19 -9.77
CA TRP A 52 -1.28 -5.65 -9.87
C TRP A 52 -2.11 -5.30 -8.63
N LEU A 53 -1.65 -5.73 -7.45
CA LEU A 53 -2.37 -5.55 -6.18
C LEU A 53 -2.52 -4.08 -5.75
N ASN A 54 -1.64 -3.20 -6.22
CA ASN A 54 -1.65 -1.81 -5.79
C ASN A 54 -2.28 -0.83 -6.79
N HIS A 55 -2.28 -1.16 -8.08
CA HIS A 55 -2.58 -0.18 -9.13
C HIS A 55 -3.47 -0.68 -10.25
N CYS A 56 -3.41 -1.98 -10.60
CA CYS A 56 -4.07 -2.49 -11.81
C CYS A 56 -5.31 -3.35 -11.56
N GLN A 57 -5.61 -3.71 -10.30
CA GLN A 57 -6.88 -4.37 -9.99
C GLN A 57 -8.06 -3.45 -10.30
N ASP A 58 -8.96 -3.90 -11.18
CA ASP A 58 -10.14 -3.13 -11.62
C ASP A 58 -11.06 -2.72 -10.45
N ARG A 59 -11.12 -3.54 -9.40
CA ARG A 59 -11.91 -3.29 -8.17
C ARG A 59 -11.27 -2.27 -7.23
N LEU A 60 -10.01 -1.88 -7.47
CA LEU A 60 -9.27 -1.02 -6.56
C LEU A 60 -9.80 0.41 -6.62
N ASN A 61 -10.15 0.96 -5.46
CA ASN A 61 -10.55 2.36 -5.37
C ASN A 61 -9.34 3.25 -5.68
N LYS A 62 -9.38 3.94 -6.83
CA LYS A 62 -8.33 4.89 -7.26
C LYS A 62 -8.49 6.29 -6.64
N GLY A 63 -9.58 6.53 -5.94
CA GLY A 63 -9.88 7.79 -5.26
C GLY A 63 -9.02 8.02 -4.01
N THR A 64 -9.13 9.23 -3.48
CA THR A 64 -8.60 9.57 -2.16
C THR A 64 -9.46 8.99 -1.06
N LEU A 65 -8.86 8.73 0.11
CA LEU A 65 -9.62 8.37 1.30
C LEU A 65 -10.53 9.54 1.71
N GLU A 66 -11.79 9.24 1.96
CA GLU A 66 -12.79 10.14 2.56
C GLU A 66 -12.57 10.26 4.07
N ASP A 67 -13.19 11.25 4.71
CA ASP A 67 -12.93 11.55 6.13
C ASP A 67 -13.45 10.47 7.09
N ASN A 68 -14.57 9.83 6.77
CA ASN A 68 -15.07 8.65 7.48
C ASN A 68 -14.11 7.46 7.34
N GLU A 69 -13.60 7.19 6.14
CA GLU A 69 -12.63 6.12 5.84
C GLU A 69 -11.32 6.35 6.61
N LYS A 70 -10.84 7.61 6.65
CA LYS A 70 -9.69 8.04 7.43
C LYS A 70 -9.88 7.77 8.92
N SER A 71 -11.01 8.19 9.49
CA SER A 71 -11.34 7.96 10.90
C SER A 71 -11.41 6.47 11.23
N PHE A 72 -12.02 5.66 10.36
CA PHE A 72 -12.06 4.21 10.53
C PHE A 72 -10.65 3.59 10.58
N ILE A 73 -9.75 3.99 9.68
CA ILE A 73 -8.36 3.51 9.68
C ILE A 73 -7.68 3.84 11.02
N ILE A 74 -7.92 5.04 11.55
CA ILE A 74 -7.37 5.48 12.83
C ILE A 74 -7.86 4.56 13.96
N ASP A 75 -9.17 4.44 14.11
CA ASP A 75 -9.79 3.69 15.20
C ASP A 75 -9.41 2.22 15.14
N TRP A 76 -9.40 1.64 13.94
CA TRP A 76 -9.00 0.25 13.74
C TRP A 76 -7.55 0.02 14.13
N VAL A 77 -6.63 0.90 13.71
CA VAL A 77 -5.19 0.75 14.04
C VAL A 77 -4.93 0.94 15.52
N GLU A 78 -5.60 1.89 16.17
CA GLU A 78 -5.49 2.13 17.61
C GLU A 78 -6.02 0.92 18.40
N LYS A 79 -7.19 0.40 18.04
CA LYS A 79 -7.74 -0.85 18.60
C LYS A 79 -6.81 -2.05 18.38
N TYR A 80 -6.28 -2.21 17.17
CA TYR A 80 -5.35 -3.29 16.84
C TYR A 80 -4.10 -3.25 17.72
N ARG A 81 -3.53 -2.06 17.95
CA ARG A 81 -2.34 -1.90 18.81
C ARG A 81 -2.64 -2.21 20.27
N SER A 82 -3.79 -1.76 20.79
CA SER A 82 -4.20 -2.07 22.17
C SER A 82 -4.40 -3.57 22.40
N GLN A 83 -4.92 -4.28 21.40
CA GLN A 83 -5.11 -5.73 21.45
C GLN A 83 -3.82 -6.53 21.19
N ASN A 84 -2.81 -5.91 20.57
CA ASN A 84 -1.56 -6.57 20.18
C ASN A 84 -0.35 -5.75 20.68
N PRO A 85 -0.21 -5.53 22.00
CA PRO A 85 0.76 -4.57 22.56
C PRO A 85 2.22 -4.93 22.25
N PHE A 86 2.52 -6.22 22.05
CA PHE A 86 3.87 -6.70 21.71
C PHE A 86 4.20 -6.66 20.21
N THR A 87 3.23 -6.31 19.35
CA THR A 87 3.42 -6.31 17.90
C THR A 87 3.74 -4.92 17.39
N ALA A 88 4.98 -4.71 16.93
CA ALA A 88 5.40 -3.45 16.31
C ALA A 88 4.73 -3.17 14.95
N THR A 89 4.28 -4.23 14.25
CA THR A 89 3.82 -4.16 12.86
C THR A 89 2.29 -4.24 12.75
N ILE A 90 1.70 -3.24 12.09
CA ILE A 90 0.26 -3.23 11.77
C ILE A 90 -0.01 -4.26 10.66
N SER A 91 -0.98 -5.14 10.89
CA SER A 91 -1.39 -6.11 9.87
C SER A 91 -2.38 -5.51 8.88
N TRP A 92 -1.86 -4.83 7.85
CA TRP A 92 -2.66 -4.21 6.79
C TRP A 92 -3.52 -5.21 6.01
N LYS A 93 -3.05 -6.47 5.90
CA LYS A 93 -3.81 -7.56 5.28
C LYS A 93 -5.12 -7.87 6.00
N LYS A 94 -5.20 -7.58 7.31
CA LYS A 94 -6.44 -7.69 8.09
C LYS A 94 -7.31 -6.44 7.93
N LEU A 95 -6.72 -5.25 7.79
CA LEU A 95 -7.48 -4.02 7.63
C LEU A 95 -8.18 -3.90 6.26
N ILE A 96 -7.54 -4.36 5.17
CA ILE A 96 -8.13 -4.28 3.81
C ILE A 96 -9.53 -4.91 3.72
N PRO A 97 -9.77 -6.17 4.15
CA PRO A 97 -11.11 -6.74 4.10
C PRO A 97 -12.10 -6.03 5.02
N GLU A 98 -11.67 -5.51 6.18
CA GLU A 98 -12.53 -4.73 7.08
C GLU A 98 -13.00 -3.41 6.43
N MET A 99 -12.10 -2.74 5.70
CA MET A 99 -12.44 -1.56 4.90
C MET A 99 -13.41 -1.92 3.76
N GLU A 100 -13.18 -3.02 3.06
CA GLU A 100 -14.07 -3.45 1.97
C GLU A 100 -15.46 -3.80 2.51
N ASN A 101 -15.56 -4.48 3.65
CA ASN A 101 -16.83 -4.80 4.29
C ASN A 101 -17.57 -3.55 4.78
N SER A 102 -16.84 -2.55 5.29
CA SER A 102 -17.45 -1.35 5.88
C SER A 102 -17.87 -0.31 4.83
N PHE A 103 -17.13 -0.19 3.73
CA PHE A 103 -17.30 0.89 2.73
C PHE A 103 -17.63 0.38 1.31
N GLY A 104 -17.63 -0.93 1.08
CA GLY A 104 -17.82 -1.51 -0.26
C GLY A 104 -16.69 -1.19 -1.25
N LYS A 105 -15.56 -0.67 -0.77
CA LYS A 105 -14.42 -0.19 -1.58
C LYS A 105 -13.16 -0.97 -1.23
N LEU A 106 -12.48 -1.50 -2.24
CA LEU A 106 -11.19 -2.16 -2.06
C LEU A 106 -10.05 -1.14 -2.10
N PHE A 107 -9.34 -0.96 -0.99
CA PHE A 107 -8.18 -0.08 -0.92
C PHE A 107 -6.87 -0.85 -1.05
N SER A 108 -5.89 -0.26 -1.75
CA SER A 108 -4.53 -0.83 -1.78
C SER A 108 -3.87 -0.73 -0.41
N GLU A 109 -3.00 -1.70 -0.09
CA GLU A 109 -2.14 -1.65 1.10
C GLU A 109 -1.30 -0.34 1.13
N SER A 110 -0.87 0.12 -0.04
CA SER A 110 -0.10 1.35 -0.18
C SER A 110 -0.90 2.61 0.18
N GLN A 111 -2.17 2.70 -0.21
CA GLN A 111 -3.03 3.84 0.16
C GLN A 111 -3.18 3.94 1.68
N LEU A 112 -3.53 2.82 2.34
CA LEU A 112 -3.72 2.78 3.79
C LEU A 112 -2.43 3.13 4.55
N LYS A 113 -1.29 2.57 4.13
CA LYS A 113 0.03 2.90 4.70
C LYS A 113 0.38 4.37 4.51
N ASN A 114 0.19 4.90 3.32
CA ASN A 114 0.54 6.29 3.01
C ASN A 114 -0.23 7.26 3.90
N TYR A 115 -1.52 7.01 4.13
CA TYR A 115 -2.34 7.79 5.04
C TYR A 115 -1.87 7.68 6.50
N TRP A 116 -1.66 6.47 7.01
CA TRP A 116 -1.21 6.29 8.39
C TRP A 116 0.14 6.96 8.66
N HIS A 117 1.11 6.80 7.75
CA HIS A 117 2.43 7.39 7.90
C HIS A 117 2.46 8.90 7.64
N SER A 118 1.55 9.45 6.82
CA SER A 118 1.42 10.91 6.68
C SER A 118 0.96 11.56 7.99
N ARG A 119 0.04 10.91 8.73
CA ARG A 119 -0.41 11.35 10.06
C ARG A 119 0.75 11.45 11.07
N GLY A 120 1.63 10.44 11.10
CA GLY A 120 2.81 10.45 11.98
C GLY A 120 3.77 11.61 11.69
N ARG A 121 3.96 11.95 10.41
CA ARG A 121 4.76 13.12 10.00
C ARG A 121 4.11 14.44 10.38
N GLN A 122 2.78 14.54 10.29
CA GLN A 122 2.04 15.73 10.72
C GLN A 122 2.13 15.95 12.23
N LYS A 123 2.02 14.88 13.04
CA LYS A 123 2.20 14.99 14.51
C LYS A 123 3.58 15.52 14.88
N ARG A 124 4.65 15.05 14.22
CA ARG A 124 6.03 15.55 14.46
C ARG A 124 6.23 17.02 14.07
N LYS A 125 5.54 17.48 13.02
CA LYS A 125 5.59 18.89 12.59
C LYS A 125 4.83 19.84 13.53
N LYS A 126 3.87 19.31 14.31
CA LYS A 126 3.10 20.10 15.28
C LYS A 126 3.81 20.26 16.63
N ILE A 127 4.86 19.49 16.90
CA ILE A 127 5.71 19.71 18.08
C ILE A 127 6.59 20.92 17.76
N ASN A 128 6.29 22.05 18.41
CA ASN A 128 7.03 23.28 18.21
C ASN A 128 8.45 23.11 18.81
N PRO A 129 9.54 23.40 18.06
CA PRO A 129 10.90 23.34 18.60
C PRO A 129 11.10 24.14 19.90
N LEU A 130 10.31 25.19 20.11
CA LEU A 130 10.33 26.01 21.33
C LEU A 130 9.80 25.25 22.56
N GLU A 131 8.76 24.41 22.41
CA GLU A 131 8.22 23.60 23.51
C GLU A 131 9.21 22.51 23.97
N ILE A 132 10.02 21.98 23.05
CA ILE A 132 11.09 21.03 23.40
C ILE A 132 12.20 21.73 24.20
N TYR A 133 12.54 22.97 23.84
CA TYR A 133 13.57 23.74 24.54
C TYR A 133 13.18 24.06 25.98
N ASP A 134 11.90 24.38 26.23
CA ASP A 134 11.37 24.64 27.58
C ASP A 134 11.28 23.39 28.46
N LEU A 135 11.15 22.20 27.86
CA LEU A 135 11.12 20.91 28.56
C LEU A 135 12.52 20.41 28.98
N ILE A 136 13.56 20.77 28.21
CA ILE A 136 14.95 20.33 28.46
C ILE A 136 15.68 21.26 29.45
N LYS A 137 15.17 22.48 29.66
CA LYS A 137 15.80 23.53 30.48
C LYS A 137 15.25 23.62 31.92
N ARG A 138 14.42 22.66 32.34
CA ARG A 138 13.93 22.51 33.72
C ARG A 138 14.78 21.54 34.52
#